data_AF-A0A7J6XA35-F1
#
_entry.id   AF-A0A7J6XA35-F1
#
_cell.length_a   1.000
_cell.length_b   1.000
_cell.length_c   1.000
_cell.angle_alpha   90.00
_cell.angle_beta   90.00
_cell.angle_gamma   90.00
#
_symmetry.space_group_name_H-M   'P 1'
#
loop_
_entity.id
_entity.type
_entity.pdbx_description
1 polymer ?
#
loop_
_entity_poly.entity_id
_entity_poly.type
_entity_poly.pdbx_seq_one_letter_code
_entity_poly.pdbx_strand_id
1 'polypeptide(L)'
;MDSKLLPKKESVAELVQRLNEGLVPDDELKELVKIQLEKRLQWGYKQTYEEQVAFHLDFINSLKRKEISGAMDLMNSESYELPMSFLSLMFGNTLKQ
;
A
#
# COMPACT_ATOMS: atom_id res chain seq x y z
N MET A 1 18.81 37.84 11.09
CA MET A 1 17.86 37.43 10.05
C MET A 1 17.98 35.93 9.91
N ASP A 2 17.23 35.21 10.73
CA ASP A 2 17.28 33.75 10.77
C ASP A 2 16.51 33.20 9.57
N SER A 3 17.24 32.67 8.60
CA SER A 3 16.64 31.93 7.49
C SER A 3 15.99 30.68 8.08
N LYS A 4 14.67 30.70 8.23
CA LYS A 4 13.89 29.48 8.46
C LYS A 4 14.20 28.52 7.33
N LEU A 5 15.04 27.52 7.62
CA LEU A 5 15.33 26.41 6.74
C LEU A 5 14.00 25.71 6.47
N LEU A 6 13.46 25.91 5.27
CA LEU A 6 12.32 25.13 4.79
C LEU A 6 12.74 23.66 4.83
N PRO A 7 11.96 22.76 5.45
CA PRO A 7 12.33 21.35 5.53
C PRO A 7 12.45 20.81 4.09
N LYS A 8 13.62 20.25 3.78
CA LYS A 8 13.90 19.63 2.48
C LYS A 8 12.85 18.54 2.26
N LYS A 9 12.16 18.58 1.12
CA LYS A 9 11.20 17.54 0.74
C LYS A 9 11.98 16.23 0.60
N GLU A 10 11.76 15.31 1.53
CA GLU A 10 12.34 13.97 1.51
C GLU A 10 11.87 13.23 0.26
N SER A 11 12.79 12.50 -0.38
CA SER A 11 12.47 11.63 -1.50
C SER A 11 11.85 10.31 -1.01
N VAL A 12 11.07 9.65 -1.86
CA VAL A 12 10.49 8.33 -1.53
C VAL A 12 11.58 7.31 -1.22
N ALA A 13 12.73 7.38 -1.92
CA ALA A 13 13.85 6.47 -1.69
C ALA A 13 14.47 6.63 -0.30
N GLU A 14 14.67 7.88 0.15
CA GLU A 14 15.20 8.18 1.49
C GLU A 14 14.23 7.69 2.59
N LEU A 15 12.91 7.91 2.41
CA LEU A 15 11.90 7.42 3.35
C LEU A 15 11.85 5.88 3.42
N VAL A 16 11.94 5.19 2.28
CA VAL A 16 11.98 3.71 2.23
C VAL A 16 13.24 3.18 2.91
N GLN A 17 14.39 3.85 2.72
CA GLN A 17 15.62 3.47 3.42
C GLN A 17 15.44 3.58 4.95
N ARG A 18 14.92 4.72 5.45
CA ARG A 18 14.64 4.89 6.89
C ARG A 18 13.69 3.84 7.43
N LEU A 19 12.65 3.48 6.65
CA LEU A 19 11.69 2.46 7.05
C LEU A 19 12.38 1.09 7.22
N ASN A 20 13.24 0.71 6.27
CA ASN A 20 14.00 -0.54 6.33
C ASN A 20 15.00 -0.57 7.50
N GLU A 21 15.56 0.59 7.86
CA GLU A 21 16.48 0.74 8.99
C GLU A 21 15.76 0.87 10.35
N GLY A 22 14.43 0.87 10.38
CA GLY A 22 13.64 1.03 11.61
C GLY A 22 13.70 2.45 12.21
N LEU A 23 14.01 3.46 11.38
CA LEU A 23 14.19 4.86 11.78
C LEU A 23 12.92 5.71 11.61
N VAL A 24 11.79 5.10 11.22
CA VAL A 24 10.51 5.79 11.10
C VAL A 24 9.68 5.47 12.35
N PRO A 25 9.38 6.45 13.21
CA PRO A 25 8.50 6.24 14.36
C PRO A 25 7.10 5.79 13.94
N ASP A 26 6.46 4.96 14.77
CA ASP A 26 5.13 4.40 14.48
C ASP A 26 4.07 5.46 14.14
N ASP A 27 4.07 6.60 14.84
CA ASP A 27 3.08 7.65 14.60
C ASP A 27 3.34 8.40 13.29
N GLU A 28 4.61 8.56 12.90
CA GLU A 28 4.97 9.08 11.58
C GLU A 28 4.52 8.08 10.49
N LEU A 29 4.79 6.79 10.67
CA LEU A 29 4.38 5.74 9.73
C LEU A 29 2.85 5.71 9.53
N LYS A 30 2.08 5.75 10.63
CA LYS A 30 0.61 5.78 10.58
C LYS A 30 0.09 6.98 9.80
N GLU A 31 0.65 8.17 10.03
CA GLU A 31 0.22 9.38 9.34
C GLU A 31 0.57 9.33 7.84
N LEU A 32 1.77 8.85 7.50
CA LEU A 32 2.18 8.65 6.11
C LEU A 32 1.24 7.67 5.37
N VAL A 33 0.89 6.55 6.01
CA VAL A 33 -0.09 5.59 5.46
C VAL A 33 -1.46 6.25 5.27
N LYS A 34 -1.94 7.00 6.27
CA LYS A 34 -3.23 7.70 6.21
C LYS A 34 -3.29 8.69 5.04
N ILE A 35 -2.23 9.46 4.81
CA ILE A 35 -2.14 10.39 3.67
C ILE A 35 -2.30 9.66 2.33
N GLN A 36 -1.70 8.47 2.18
CA GLN A 36 -1.84 7.69 0.94
C GLN A 36 -3.25 7.11 0.79
N LEU A 37 -3.86 6.65 1.88
CA LEU A 37 -5.24 6.18 1.88
C LEU A 37 -6.21 7.30 1.51
N GLU A 38 -6.04 8.51 2.05
CA GLU A 38 -6.86 9.67 1.70
C GLU A 38 -6.79 10.01 0.21
N LYS A 39 -5.57 10.05 -0.35
CA LYS A 39 -5.38 10.25 -1.81
C LYS A 39 -6.06 9.16 -2.62
N ARG A 40 -6.02 7.91 -2.14
CA ARG A 40 -6.69 6.78 -2.81
C ARG A 40 -8.21 6.92 -2.78
N LEU A 41 -8.78 7.41 -1.69
CA LEU A 41 -10.22 7.72 -1.60
C LEU A 41 -10.59 8.85 -2.55
N GLN A 42 -9.81 9.93 -2.58
CA GLN A 42 -10.00 11.05 -3.51
C GLN A 42 -9.91 10.61 -4.98
N TRP A 43 -9.01 9.68 -5.31
CA TRP A 43 -8.94 9.10 -6.65
C TRP A 43 -10.12 8.19 -6.98
N GLY A 44 -10.57 7.40 -6.00
CA GLY A 44 -11.59 6.37 -6.18
C GLY A 44 -13.02 6.90 -6.30
N TYR A 45 -13.35 7.94 -5.54
CA TYR A 45 -14.65 8.60 -5.61
C TYR A 45 -14.75 9.54 -6.81
N LYS A 46 -15.85 9.42 -7.55
CA LYS A 46 -16.19 10.31 -8.67
C LYS A 46 -17.26 11.31 -8.26
N GLN A 47 -17.37 12.42 -9.00
CA GLN A 47 -18.26 13.53 -8.64
C GLN A 47 -19.73 13.15 -8.85
N THR A 48 -20.00 12.25 -9.80
CA THR A 48 -21.35 11.74 -10.06
C THR A 48 -21.41 10.22 -9.97
N TYR A 49 -22.62 9.71 -9.73
CA TYR A 49 -22.87 8.27 -9.74
C TYR A 49 -22.64 7.64 -11.11
N GLU A 50 -22.98 8.35 -12.19
CA GLU A 50 -22.74 7.89 -13.56
C GLU A 50 -21.24 7.66 -13.83
N GLU A 51 -20.39 8.63 -13.47
CA GLU A 51 -18.94 8.50 -13.55
C GLU A 51 -18.42 7.36 -12.67
N GLN A 52 -18.98 7.17 -11.48
CA GLN A 52 -18.60 6.08 -10.58
C GLN A 52 -18.88 4.71 -11.20
N VAL A 53 -20.05 4.54 -11.83
CA VAL A 53 -20.42 3.30 -12.53
C VAL A 53 -19.53 3.09 -13.75
N ALA A 54 -19.31 4.12 -14.57
CA ALA A 54 -18.43 4.02 -15.73
C ALA A 54 -17.00 3.62 -15.34
N PHE A 55 -16.46 4.23 -14.27
CA PHE A 55 -15.15 3.91 -13.72
C PHE A 55 -15.05 2.46 -13.23
N HIS A 56 -16.09 1.94 -12.59
CA HIS A 56 -16.13 0.54 -12.17
C HIS A 56 -16.24 -0.43 -13.36
N LEU A 57 -17.10 -0.13 -14.33
CA LEU A 57 -17.28 -0.99 -15.51
C LEU A 57 -16.01 -1.06 -16.36
N ASP A 58 -15.29 0.04 -16.51
CA ASP A 58 -14.01 0.05 -17.22
C ASP A 58 -13.00 -0.91 -16.57
N PHE A 59 -12.83 -0.80 -15.25
CA PHE A 59 -11.93 -1.69 -14.50
C PHE A 59 -12.38 -3.17 -14.59
N ILE A 60 -13.67 -3.46 -14.35
CA ILE A 60 -14.22 -4.82 -14.45
C ILE A 60 -13.99 -5.41 -15.85
N ASN A 61 -14.27 -4.63 -16.90
CA ASN A 61 -14.08 -5.09 -18.27
C ASN A 61 -12.60 -5.28 -18.60
N SER A 62 -11.70 -4.48 -18.01
CA SER A 62 -10.26 -4.68 -18.14
C SER A 62 -9.80 -6.02 -17.54
N LEU A 63 -10.37 -6.44 -16.41
CA LEU A 63 -10.05 -7.71 -15.76
C LEU A 63 -10.54 -8.90 -16.59
N LYS A 64 -11.73 -8.82 -17.19
CA LYS A 64 -12.27 -9.88 -18.06
C LYS A 64 -11.41 -10.18 -19.28
N ARG A 65 -10.53 -9.26 -19.67
CA ARG A 65 -9.59 -9.42 -20.79
C ARG A 65 -8.22 -9.97 -20.37
N LYS A 66 -7.97 -10.12 -19.07
CA LYS A 66 -6.70 -10.65 -18.55
C LYS A 66 -6.79 -12.16 -18.38
N GLU A 67 -5.62 -12.80 -18.33
CA GLU A 67 -5.52 -14.20 -17.92
C GLU A 67 -6.07 -14.40 -16.50
N ILE A 68 -6.46 -15.64 -16.18
CA ILE A 68 -7.02 -16.01 -14.88
C ILE A 68 -6.06 -15.62 -13.73
N SER A 69 -4.76 -15.61 -13.99
CA SER A 69 -3.71 -15.33 -13.02
C SER A 69 -2.58 -14.54 -13.66
N GLY A 70 -2.00 -13.61 -12.90
CA GLY A 70 -0.77 -12.89 -13.29
C GLY A 70 0.47 -13.54 -12.69
N ALA A 71 1.31 -12.73 -12.04
CA ALA A 71 2.59 -13.10 -11.45
C ALA A 71 2.48 -14.05 -10.23
N MET A 72 1.93 -15.26 -10.42
CA MET A 72 1.76 -16.27 -9.36
C MET A 72 3.10 -16.69 -8.75
N ASP A 73 4.13 -16.89 -9.57
CA ASP A 73 5.45 -17.33 -9.07
C ASP A 73 6.09 -16.28 -8.15
N LEU A 74 5.88 -15.00 -8.44
CA LEU A 74 6.31 -13.88 -7.59
C LEU A 74 5.50 -13.82 -6.29
N MET A 75 4.17 -13.98 -6.37
CA MET A 75 3.31 -13.95 -5.19
C MET A 75 3.59 -15.10 -4.21
N ASN A 76 3.87 -16.31 -4.72
CA ASN A 76 4.17 -17.47 -3.89
C ASN A 76 5.47 -17.26 -3.09
N SER A 77 6.53 -16.83 -3.77
CA SER A 77 7.85 -16.63 -3.18
C SER A 77 7.92 -15.44 -2.22
N GLU A 78 7.16 -14.36 -2.46
CA GLU A 78 7.21 -13.15 -1.61
C GLU A 78 6.28 -13.20 -0.39
N SER A 79 5.17 -13.95 -0.42
CA SER A 79 4.11 -13.84 0.60
C SER A 79 3.70 -15.15 1.28
N TYR A 80 3.82 -16.29 0.61
CA TYR A 80 3.24 -17.56 1.10
C TYR A 80 4.25 -18.57 1.63
N GLU A 81 5.55 -18.38 1.39
CA GLU A 81 6.61 -19.32 1.79
C GLU A 81 7.34 -18.91 3.10
N LEU A 82 6.66 -18.22 4.02
CA LEU A 82 7.22 -17.89 5.32
C LEU A 82 7.25 -19.13 6.25
N PRO A 83 8.27 -19.30 7.11
CA PRO A 83 8.33 -20.39 8.06
C PRO A 83 7.10 -20.42 8.98
N MET A 84 6.48 -21.60 9.14
CA MET A 84 5.30 -21.78 9.99
C MET A 84 5.53 -21.31 11.44
N SER A 85 6.74 -21.49 11.95
CA SER A 85 7.13 -21.02 13.29
C SER A 85 7.04 -19.50 13.42
N PHE A 86 7.39 -18.73 12.38
CA PHE A 86 7.24 -17.29 12.37
C PHE A 86 5.76 -16.89 12.34
N LEU A 87 4.96 -17.57 11.50
CA LEU A 87 3.52 -17.31 11.39
C LEU A 87 2.79 -17.56 12.72
N SER A 88 3.13 -18.63 13.44
CA SER A 88 2.53 -18.92 14.76
C SER A 88 2.91 -17.92 15.85
N LEU A 89 4.00 -17.18 15.70
CA LEU A 89 4.38 -16.11 16.62
C LEU A 89 3.65 -14.80 16.30
N MET A 90 3.48 -14.50 15.01
CA MET A 90 2.86 -13.25 14.56
C MET A 90 1.34 -13.26 14.59
N PHE A 91 0.71 -14.40 14.30
CA PHE A 91 -0.73 -14.55 14.18
C PHE A 91 -1.33 -15.37 15.33
N GLY A 92 -2.64 -15.26 15.52
CA GLY A 92 -3.38 -16.11 16.47
C GLY A 92 -3.49 -17.56 16.02
N ASN A 93 -4.14 -18.41 16.84
CA ASN A 93 -4.19 -19.87 16.67
C ASN A 93 -4.69 -20.37 15.30
N THR A 94 -5.49 -19.58 14.59
CA THR A 94 -6.00 -19.93 13.25
C THR A 94 -5.11 -19.47 12.11
N LEU A 95 -3.99 -18.80 12.43
CA LEU A 95 -3.06 -18.18 11.47
C LEU A 95 -3.76 -17.27 10.46
N LYS A 96 -4.88 -16.65 10.87
CA LYS A 96 -5.61 -15.72 10.03
C LYS A 96 -4.77 -14.46 9.86
N GLN A 97 -4.26 -14.28 8.65
CA GLN A 97 -3.62 -13.07 8.16
C GLN A 97 -4.66 -11.98 7.87
#